data_AF-A0A355SCP3-F1
#
_entry.id   AF-A0A355SCP3-F1
#
_cell.length_a   1.000
_cell.length_b   1.000
_cell.length_c   1.000
_cell.angle_alpha   90.00
_cell.angle_beta   90.00
_cell.angle_gamma   90.00
#
_symmetry.space_group_name_H-M   'P 1'
#
loop_
_entity.id
_entity.type
_entity.pdbx_description
1 polymer ?
#
loop_
_entity_poly.entity_id
_entity_poly.type
_entity_poly.pdbx_seq_one_letter_code
_entity_poly.pdbx_strand_id
1 'polypeptide(L)' 'MVNKQDLYNSDRKGVSKRFTQEIASEVGVQLSDYNPDLKARDAGRIGGRITQRLVEAGKSQLGE' A
#
# COMPACT_ATOMS: atom_id res chain seq x y z
N MET A 1 20.82 -6.74 11.84
CA MET A 1 19.72 -6.44 12.78
C MET A 1 18.88 -5.34 12.15
N VAL A 2 17.60 -5.56 11.89
CA VAL A 2 16.74 -4.56 11.22
C VAL A 2 16.36 -3.49 12.24
N ASN A 3 16.58 -2.21 11.92
CA ASN A 3 16.27 -1.10 12.80
C ASN A 3 14.73 -0.93 12.89
N LYS A 4 14.18 -0.87 14.11
CA LYS A 4 12.74 -0.71 14.35
C LYS A 4 12.19 0.59 13.73
N GLN A 5 12.99 1.65 13.63
CA GLN A 5 12.60 2.90 12.99
C GLN A 5 12.33 2.72 11.48
N ASP A 6 12.96 1.72 10.84
CA ASP A 6 12.78 1.45 9.41
C ASP A 6 11.46 0.75 9.10
N LEU A 7 10.81 0.10 10.08
CA LEU A 7 9.49 -0.51 9.88
C LEU A 7 8.36 0.51 9.72
N TYR A 8 8.53 1.71 10.29
CA TYR A 8 7.51 2.76 10.33
C TYR A 8 7.56 3.73 9.14
N ASN A 9 8.63 3.71 8.35
CA ASN A 9 8.74 4.55 7.16
C ASN A 9 8.19 3.80 5.94
N SER A 10 6.94 4.12 5.56
CA SER A 10 6.25 3.50 4.41
C SER A 10 7.07 3.61 3.11
N ASP A 11 7.82 4.70 2.96
CA ASP A 11 8.62 4.98 1.76
C ASP A 11 9.73 3.96 1.51
N ARG A 12 10.16 3.18 2.52
CA ARG A 12 11.17 2.12 2.34
C ARG A 12 10.61 0.77 1.89
N LYS A 13 9.29 0.54 1.94
CA LYS A 13 8.67 -0.69 1.42
C LYS A 13 8.40 -0.64 -0.09
N GLY A 14 8.93 0.37 -0.79
CA GLY A 14 8.77 0.54 -2.24
C GLY A 14 7.43 1.15 -2.66
N VAL A 15 6.61 1.60 -1.71
CA VAL A 15 5.25 2.11 -1.94
C VAL A 15 5.10 3.41 -1.15
N SER A 16 4.95 4.53 -1.87
CA SER A 16 4.83 5.85 -1.23
C SER A 16 3.52 5.97 -0.46
N LYS A 17 3.51 6.84 0.57
CA LYS A 17 2.27 7.17 1.31
C LYS A 17 1.17 7.68 0.36
N ARG A 18 1.56 8.50 -0.63
CA ARG A 18 0.64 9.02 -1.65
C ARG A 18 0.01 7.91 -2.49
N PHE A 19 0.82 6.98 -3.00
CA PHE A 19 0.31 5.86 -3.77
C PHE A 19 -0.64 4.98 -2.95
N THR A 20 -0.31 4.73 -1.67
CA THR A 20 -1.20 4.00 -0.76
C THR A 20 -2.55 4.71 -0.57
N GLN A 21 -2.56 6.03 -0.43
CA GLN A 21 -3.77 6.86 -0.30
C GLN A 21 -4.62 6.85 -1.59
N GLU A 22 -3.98 6.87 -2.75
CA GLU A 22 -4.65 6.75 -4.04
C GLU A 22 -5.34 5.38 -4.16
N ILE A 23 -4.65 4.29 -3.83
CA ILE A 23 -5.24 2.94 -3.85
C ILE A 23 -6.37 2.79 -2.84
N ALA A 24 -6.23 3.36 -1.64
CA ALA A 24 -7.31 3.34 -0.65
C ALA A 24 -8.58 4.02 -1.19
N SER A 25 -8.41 5.14 -1.88
CA SER A 25 -9.51 5.83 -2.56
C SER A 25 -10.11 4.98 -3.68
N GLU A 26 -9.30 4.28 -4.49
CA GLU A 26 -9.79 3.36 -5.54
C GLU A 26 -10.68 2.24 -4.97
N VAL A 27 -10.33 1.70 -3.79
CA VAL A 27 -11.10 0.61 -3.16
C VAL A 27 -12.18 1.11 -2.20
N GLY A 28 -12.42 2.42 -2.14
CA GLY A 28 -13.46 3.03 -1.31
C GLY A 28 -13.19 2.97 0.20
N VAL A 29 -11.91 2.90 0.60
CA VAL A 29 -11.49 2.86 2.00
C VAL A 29 -10.84 4.18 2.37
N GLN A 30 -11.30 4.81 3.45
CA GLN A 30 -10.67 6.02 3.98
C GLN A 30 -9.47 5.65 4.85
N LEU A 31 -8.28 6.08 4.44
CA LEU A 31 -7.06 5.97 5.25
C LEU A 31 -6.75 7.29 5.93
N SER A 32 -6.56 7.22 7.24
CA SER A 32 -6.03 8.29 8.09
C SER A 32 -4.73 7.82 8.72
N ASP A 33 -3.90 8.76 9.16
CA ASP A 33 -2.65 8.45 9.88
C ASP A 33 -2.91 7.68 11.19
N TYR A 34 -4.11 7.82 11.75
CA TYR A 34 -4.61 6.98 12.83
C TYR A 34 -6.07 6.63 12.53
N ASN A 35 -6.33 5.34 12.26
CA ASN A 35 -7.67 4.82 12.02
C ASN A 35 -7.88 3.51 12.83
N PRO A 36 -8.29 3.62 14.12
CA PRO A 36 -8.45 2.46 14.98
C PRO A 36 -9.60 1.54 14.54
N ASP A 37 -10.55 2.06 13.77
CA ASP A 37 -11.71 1.32 13.26
C ASP A 37 -11.46 0.69 11.88
N LEU A 38 -10.23 0.78 11.36
CA LEU A 38 -9.88 0.16 10.09
C LEU A 38 -10.01 -1.37 10.19
N LYS A 39 -11.04 -1.90 9.55
CA LYS A 39 -11.27 -3.35 9.52
C LYS A 39 -10.13 -4.05 8.80
N ALA A 40 -9.71 -5.20 9.32
CA ALA A 40 -8.68 -6.04 8.69
C ALA A 40 -9.01 -6.38 7.22
N ARG A 41 -10.30 -6.53 6.89
CA ARG A 41 -10.77 -6.75 5.51
C ARG A 41 -10.44 -5.58 4.59
N ASP A 42 -10.57 -4.35 5.07
CA ASP A 42 -10.35 -3.14 4.27
C ASP A 42 -8.85 -2.87 4.12
N ALA A 43 -8.05 -3.07 5.18
CA ALA A 43 -6.60 -3.08 5.07
C ALA A 43 -6.09 -4.14 4.08
N GLY A 44 -6.67 -5.34 4.10
CA GLY A 44 -6.36 -6.42 3.17
C GLY A 44 -6.69 -6.07 1.71
N ARG A 45 -7.83 -5.40 1.46
CA ARG A 45 -8.22 -4.90 0.13
C ARG A 45 -7.21 -3.90 -0.41
N ILE A 46 -6.79 -2.94 0.42
CA ILE A 46 -5.76 -1.95 0.05
C ILE A 46 -4.46 -2.66 -0.30
N GLY A 47 -3.95 -3.52 0.58
CA GLY A 47 -2.69 -4.24 0.36
C GLY A 47 -2.71 -5.13 -0.89
N GLY A 48 -3.81 -5.88 -1.10
CA GLY A 48 -3.98 -6.70 -2.29
C GLY A 48 -3.99 -5.87 -3.58
N ARG A 49 -4.66 -4.71 -3.57
CA ARG A 49 -4.71 -3.81 -4.74
C ARG A 49 -3.35 -3.17 -5.02
N ILE A 50 -2.58 -2.81 -3.98
CA ILE A 50 -1.18 -2.35 -4.11
C ILE A 50 -0.34 -3.42 -4.81
N THR A 51 -0.38 -4.68 -4.35
CA THR A 51 0.38 -5.77 -4.97
C THR A 51 -0.01 -5.99 -6.43
N GLN A 52 -1.30 -5.97 -6.75
CA GLN A 52 -1.78 -6.08 -8.14
C GLN A 52 -1.17 -5.00 -9.04
N ARG A 53 -1.21 -3.74 -8.60
CA ARG A 53 -0.66 -2.60 -9.36
C ARG A 53 0.84 -2.68 -9.57
N LEU A 54 1.57 -3.13 -8.54
CA LEU A 54 3.02 -3.34 -8.65
C LEU A 54 3.38 -4.45 -9.64
N VAL A 55 2.62 -5.56 -9.65
CA VAL A 55 2.81 -6.65 -10.61
C VAL A 55 2.48 -6.19 -12.03
N GLU A 56 1.39 -5.46 -12.22
CA GLU A 56 1.00 -4.90 -13.52
C GLU A 56 2.05 -3.93 -14.08
N ALA A 57 2.59 -3.05 -13.23
CA ALA A 57 3.68 -2.15 -13.60
C ALA A 57 4.97 -2.92 -13.95
N GLY A 58 5.30 -3.96 -13.18
CA GLY A 58 6.44 -4.83 -13.46
C GLY A 58 6.32 -5.56 -14.80
N LYS A 59 5.15 -6.13 -15.10
CA LYS A 59 4.87 -6.77 -16.41
C LYS A 59 5.00 -5.79 -17.57
N SER A 60 4.39 -4.61 -17.42
CA SER A 60 4.48 -3.54 -18.43
C SER A 60 5.93 -3.12 -18.70
N GLN A 61 6.78 -3.09 -17.66
CA GLN A 61 8.20 -2.75 -17.79
C GLN A 61 9.02 -3.86 -18.48
N LEU A 62 8.63 -5.12 -18.30
CA LEU A 62 9.22 -6.28 -18.98
C LEU A 62 8.72 -6.45 -20.42
N GLY A 63 7.70 -5.68 -20.82
CA GLY A 63 7.07 -5.79 -22.13
C GLY A 63 6.18 -7.04 -22.28
N GLU A 64 5.71 -7.59 -21.17
CA GLU A 64 4.72 -8.68 -21.11
C GLU A 64 3.27 -8.19 -21.12
#